data_AF-A0A1D7QMZ2-F1
#
_entry.id   AF-A0A1D7QMZ2-F1
#
_cell.length_a   1.000
_cell.length_b   1.000
_cell.length_c   1.000
_cell.angle_alpha   90.00
_cell.angle_beta   90.00
_cell.angle_gamma   90.00
#
_symmetry.space_group_name_H-M   'P 1'
#
loop_
_entity.id
_entity.type
_entity.pdbx_description
1 polymer ?
#
loop_
_entity_poly.entity_id
_entity_poly.type
_entity_poly.pdbx_seq_one_letter_code
_entity_poly.pdbx_strand_id
1 'polypeptide(L)' 'MTQKEQLEIGLGRKVPPSRIFVTIYFIQKGLNEQQADFFYLKYELVGWCDSKGSPLRNWKTLASEWIWNLKHNS' A
#
# COMPACT_ATOMS: atom_id res chain seq x y z
N MET A 1 12.35 14.03 -13.28
CA MET A 1 11.55 12.78 -13.23
C MET A 1 11.33 12.32 -14.65
N THR A 2 11.72 11.08 -14.95
CA THR A 2 11.52 10.44 -16.25
C THR A 2 10.11 9.82 -16.32
N GLN A 3 9.52 9.66 -17.51
CA GLN A 3 8.22 8.99 -17.68
C GLN A 3 8.18 7.60 -17.03
N LYS A 4 9.32 6.90 -17.00
CA LYS A 4 9.48 5.57 -16.41
C LYS A 4 9.27 5.58 -14.88
N GLU A 5 9.73 6.62 -14.19
CA GLU A 5 9.53 6.76 -12.74
C GLU A 5 8.08 7.07 -12.36
N GLN A 6 7.37 7.84 -13.19
CA GLN A 6 5.94 8.12 -12.97
C GLN A 6 5.08 6.84 -13.13
N LEU A 7 5.41 5.99 -14.09
CA LEU A 7 4.77 4.68 -14.29
C LEU A 7 4.92 3.79 -13.05
N GLU A 8 6.12 3.66 -12.51
CA GLU A 8 6.37 2.81 -11.34
C GLU A 8 5.64 3.27 -10.06
N ILE A 9 5.49 4.60 -9.90
CA ILE A 9 4.68 5.20 -8.81
C ILE A 9 3.19 4.88 -9.02
N GLY A 10 2.67 5.08 -10.24
CA GLY A 10 1.27 4.86 -10.58
C GLY A 10 0.82 3.39 -10.47
N LEU A 11 1.73 2.44 -10.74
CA LEU A 11 1.43 1.00 -10.74
C LEU A 11 1.49 0.34 -9.37
N GLY A 12 1.93 1.05 -8.33
CA GLY A 12 2.08 0.51 -6.98
C GLY A 12 3.35 -0.33 -6.78
N ARG A 13 4.30 -0.29 -7.71
CA ARG A 13 5.54 -1.07 -7.70
C ARG A 13 6.69 -0.39 -6.96
N LYS A 14 6.57 0.91 -6.72
CA LYS A 14 7.49 1.63 -5.83
C LYS A 14 7.23 1.23 -4.38
N VAL A 15 8.13 0.44 -3.82
CA VAL A 15 8.11 -0.05 -2.45
C VAL A 15 9.43 0.36 -1.77
N PRO A 16 9.40 1.04 -0.60
CA PRO A 16 8.21 1.49 0.11
C PRO A 16 7.44 2.59 -0.65
N PRO A 17 6.09 2.60 -0.59
CA PRO A 17 5.30 3.70 -1.12
C PRO A 17 5.46 4.97 -0.30
N SER A 18 5.08 6.11 -0.88
CA SER A 18 4.82 7.31 -0.08
C SER A 18 3.55 7.10 0.73
N ARG A 19 3.59 7.44 2.03
CA ARG A 19 2.41 7.43 2.91
C ARG A 19 1.24 8.20 2.29
N ILE A 20 1.49 9.37 1.69
CA ILE A 20 0.46 10.19 1.04
C ILE A 20 -0.28 9.41 -0.07
N PHE A 21 0.46 8.63 -0.88
CA PHE A 21 -0.17 7.82 -1.93
C PHE A 21 -1.00 6.67 -1.37
N VAL A 22 -0.58 6.09 -0.23
CA VAL A 22 -1.38 5.09 0.47
C VAL A 22 -2.66 5.72 1.02
N THR A 23 -2.57 6.87 1.69
CA THR A 23 -3.73 7.62 2.20
C THR A 23 -4.73 7.96 1.10
N ILE A 24 -4.25 8.54 -0.02
CA ILE A 24 -5.10 8.85 -1.18
C ILE A 24 -5.79 7.59 -1.71
N TYR A 25 -5.06 6.47 -1.83
CA TYR A 25 -5.62 5.21 -2.32
C TYR A 25 -6.75 4.69 -1.43
N PHE A 26 -6.57 4.74 -0.10
CA PHE A 26 -7.60 4.29 0.85
C PHE A 26 -8.82 5.20 0.84
N ILE A 27 -8.63 6.52 0.81
CA ILE A 27 -9.73 7.50 0.70
C ILE A 27 -10.55 7.26 -0.57
N GLN A 28 -9.88 7.03 -1.72
CA GLN A 28 -10.55 6.69 -2.98
C GLN A 28 -11.37 5.39 -2.93
N LYS A 29 -11.07 4.49 -1.99
CA LYS A 29 -11.79 3.22 -1.77
C LYS A 29 -12.87 3.31 -0.69
N GLY A 30 -13.12 4.52 -0.17
CA GLY A 30 -14.13 4.81 0.86
C GLY A 30 -13.67 4.49 2.29
N LEU A 31 -12.36 4.43 2.53
CA LEU A 31 -11.78 4.26 3.86
C LEU A 31 -11.24 5.59 4.39
N ASN A 32 -11.00 5.67 5.69
CA ASN A 32 -10.43 6.86 6.32
C ASN A 32 -8.90 6.80 6.42
N GLU A 33 -8.29 7.94 6.77
CA GLU A 33 -6.84 8.06 6.93
C GLU A 33 -6.28 7.14 8.02
N GLN A 34 -7.01 6.94 9.12
CA GLN A 34 -6.56 6.03 10.20
C GLN A 34 -6.38 4.60 9.68
N GLN A 35 -7.31 4.10 8.86
CA GLN A 35 -7.20 2.77 8.24
C GLN A 35 -6.02 2.67 7.28
N ALA A 36 -5.72 3.75 6.56
CA ALA A 36 -4.54 3.83 5.69
C ALA A 36 -3.23 3.81 6.50
N ASP A 37 -3.19 4.54 7.61
CA ASP A 37 -2.05 4.60 8.53
C ASP A 37 -1.80 3.24 9.20
N PHE A 38 -2.85 2.55 9.65
CA PHE A 38 -2.73 1.18 10.18
C PHE A 38 -2.12 0.22 9.17
N PHE A 39 -2.57 0.27 7.91
CA PHE A 39 -1.97 -0.51 6.84
C PHE A 39 -0.49 -0.14 6.64
N TYR A 40 -0.19 1.15 6.50
CA TYR A 40 1.17 1.62 6.23
C TYR A 40 2.13 1.20 7.35
N LEU A 41 1.78 1.44 8.61
CA LEU A 41 2.59 1.09 9.78
C LEU A 41 2.85 -0.42 9.86
N LYS A 42 1.83 -1.25 9.57
CA LYS A 42 2.00 -2.72 9.58
C LYS A 42 3.08 -3.17 8.60
N TYR A 43 3.10 -2.60 7.39
CA TYR A 43 4.09 -2.97 6.37
C TYR A 43 5.43 -2.27 6.57
N GLU A 44 5.45 -1.08 7.18
CA GLU A 44 6.68 -0.40 7.59
C GLU A 44 7.46 -1.18 8.65
N LEU A 45 6.77 -1.75 9.65
CA LEU A 45 7.37 -2.58 10.71
C LEU A 45 8.07 -3.84 10.19
N VAL A 46 7.58 -4.41 9.08
CA VAL A 46 8.19 -5.59 8.43
C VAL A 46 9.11 -5.20 7.27
N GLY A 47 9.47 -3.92 7.15
CA GLY A 47 10.40 -3.42 6.14
C GLY A 47 9.89 -3.52 4.70
N TRP A 48 8.57 -3.60 4.51
CA TRP A 48 7.93 -3.85 3.21
C TRP A 48 8.46 -5.10 2.49
N CYS A 49 8.79 -6.13 3.27
CA CYS A 49 9.20 -7.44 2.78
C CYS A 49 8.13 -8.50 3.07
N ASP A 50 8.17 -9.59 2.30
CA ASP A 50 7.43 -10.81 2.62
C ASP A 50 8.08 -11.57 3.79
N SER A 51 7.46 -12.68 4.19
CA SER A 51 7.96 -13.53 5.29
C SER A 51 9.31 -14.19 4.99
N LYS A 52 9.76 -14.20 3.73
CA LYS A 52 11.07 -14.71 3.29
C LYS A 52 12.11 -13.59 3.18
N GLY A 53 11.75 -12.36 3.54
CA GLY A 53 12.63 -11.19 3.45
C GLY A 53 12.74 -10.60 2.04
N SER A 54 11.95 -11.04 1.08
CA SER A 54 11.95 -10.49 -0.28
C SER A 54 11.10 -9.22 -0.35
N PRO A 55 11.54 -8.17 -1.06
CA PRO A 55 10.75 -6.95 -1.21
C PRO A 55 9.38 -7.22 -1.83
N LEU A 56 8.35 -6.61 -1.27
CA LEU A 56 7.01 -6.69 -1.81
C LEU A 56 6.96 -6.07 -3.21
N ARG A 57 6.30 -6.77 -4.14
CA ARG A 57 6.28 -6.35 -5.56
C ARG A 57 5.26 -5.26 -5.85
N ASN A 58 4.14 -5.24 -5.13
CA ASN A 58 3.07 -4.28 -5.35
C ASN A 58 2.29 -4.01 -4.07
N TRP A 59 2.43 -2.79 -3.53
CA TRP A 59 1.72 -2.42 -2.31
C TRP A 59 0.21 -2.21 -2.55
N LYS A 60 -0.22 -1.87 -3.78
CA LYS A 60 -1.65 -1.69 -4.09
C LYS A 60 -2.40 -3.02 -4.08
N THR A 61 -1.77 -4.11 -4.48
CA THR A 61 -2.35 -5.46 -4.39
C THR A 61 -2.61 -5.82 -2.92
N LEU A 62 -1.61 -5.60 -2.06
CA LEU A 62 -1.74 -5.82 -0.63
C LEU A 62 -2.80 -4.91 -0.01
N ALA A 63 -2.84 -3.63 -0.42
CA ALA A 63 -3.85 -2.69 0.04
C ALA A 63 -5.26 -3.13 -0.39
N SER A 64 -5.44 -3.64 -1.61
CA SER A 64 -6.75 -4.16 -2.05
C SER A 64 -7.19 -5.37 -1.24
N GLU A 65 -6.28 -6.31 -0.95
CA GLU A 65 -6.57 -7.48 -0.11
C GLU A 65 -6.90 -7.07 1.32
N TRP A 66 -6.15 -6.11 1.88
CA TRP A 66 -6.40 -5.54 3.19
C TRP A 66 -7.81 -4.93 3.29
N ILE A 67 -8.16 -4.09 2.32
CA ILE A 67 -9.47 -3.44 2.26
C ILE A 67 -10.59 -4.48 2.12
N TRP A 68 -10.38 -5.51 1.30
CA TRP A 68 -11.36 -6.58 1.14
C TRP A 68 -11.58 -7.31 2.48
N ASN A 69 -10.52 -7.68 3.18
CA ASN A 69 -10.59 -8.31 4.51
C ASN A 69 -11.32 -7.43 5.53
N LEU A 70 -11.04 -6.12 5.56
CA LEU A 70 -11.73 -5.19 6.47
C LEU A 70 -13.24 -5.14 6.23
N LYS A 71 -13.68 -5.25 4.98
CA LYS A 71 -15.11 -5.17 4.60
C LYS A 71 -15.87 -6.49 4.79
N HIS A 72 -15.18 -7.63 4.86
CA HIS A 72 -15.80 -8.95 4.96
C HIS A 72 -15.63 -9.62 6.33
N ASN A 73 -14.71 -9.12 7.17
CA ASN A 73 -14.53 -9.56 8.56
C ASN A 73 -15.19 -8.62 9.59
N SER A 74 -16.12 -7.75 9.16
CA SER A 74 -16.85 -6.81 10.04
C SER A 74 -18.29 -7.25 10.31
#